data_AF-A0A3B8RS49-F1
#
_entry.id   AF-A0A3B8RS49-F1
#
_cell.length_a   1.000
_cell.length_b   1.000
_cell.length_c   1.000
_cell.angle_alpha   90.00
_cell.angle_beta   90.00
_cell.angle_gamma   90.00
#
_symmetry.space_group_name_H-M   'P 1'
#
loop_
_entity.id
_entity.type
_entity.pdbx_description
1 polymer ?
#
loop_
_entity_poly.entity_id
_entity_poly.type
_entity_poly.pdbx_seq_one_letter_code
_entity_poly.pdbx_strand_id
1 'polypeptide(L)' 'ITSGRYYTHVKYGKLGEELSLSRIPFKKPMLMIKPGSFFFTEKQKEYYGRVTVDGEASPANPFAVQFGIPFTLNFFSELI' A
#
# COMPACT_ATOMS: atom_id res chain seq x y z
N ILE A 1 16.05 -6.15 14.72
CA ILE A 1 15.84 -6.77 13.38
C ILE A 1 14.39 -7.21 13.33
N THR A 2 13.62 -6.79 12.33
CA THR A 2 12.23 -7.23 12.15
C THR A 2 12.23 -8.54 11.37
N SER A 3 11.83 -9.65 12.00
CA SER A 3 11.63 -10.94 11.33
C SER A 3 10.18 -11.06 10.84
N GLY A 4 9.89 -11.92 9.87
CA GLY A 4 8.54 -12.10 9.33
C GLY A 4 8.52 -12.85 8.01
N ARG A 5 7.31 -13.01 7.44
CA ARG A 5 7.13 -13.47 6.05
C ARG A 5 6.21 -12.51 5.34
N TYR A 6 6.64 -12.07 4.17
CA TYR A 6 5.87 -11.16 3.35
C TYR A 6 5.95 -11.53 1.89
N TYR A 7 4.89 -11.17 1.18
CA TYR A 7 4.86 -11.23 -0.26
C TYR A 7 4.61 -9.82 -0.79
N THR A 8 5.16 -9.51 -1.95
CA THR A 8 4.93 -8.22 -2.61
C THR A 8 4.12 -8.41 -3.88
N HIS A 9 3.52 -7.32 -4.34
CA HIS A 9 2.94 -7.21 -5.66
C HIS A 9 3.12 -5.79 -6.18
N VAL A 10 3.06 -5.64 -7.50
CA VAL A 10 3.00 -4.33 -8.13
C VAL A 10 1.53 -3.97 -8.35
N LYS A 11 1.07 -2.89 -7.72
CA LYS A 11 -0.21 -2.27 -8.03
C LYS A 11 -0.01 -1.34 -9.21
N TYR A 12 -0.67 -1.66 -10.31
CA TYR A 12 -0.68 -0.87 -11.54
C TYR A 12 -2.05 -1.00 -12.21
N GLY A 13 -2.45 0.01 -12.96
CA GLY A 13 -3.72 0.02 -13.67
C GLY A 13 -4.14 1.43 -14.08
N LYS A 14 -5.29 1.50 -14.76
CA LYS A 14 -5.90 2.78 -15.11
C LYS A 14 -6.39 3.51 -13.85
N LEU A 15 -6.40 4.84 -13.93
CA LEU A 15 -7.13 5.71 -13.02
C LEU A 15 -8.64 5.43 -13.18
N GLY A 16 -9.41 5.74 -12.13
CA GLY A 16 -10.86 5.53 -12.13
C GLY A 16 -11.63 6.61 -12.89
N GLU A 17 -12.92 6.37 -13.09
CA GLU A 17 -13.87 7.35 -13.62
C GLU A 17 -13.41 8.04 -14.93
N GLU A 18 -13.65 9.34 -15.06
CA GLU A 18 -13.27 10.15 -16.23
C GLU A 18 -11.75 10.15 -16.50
N LEU A 19 -10.93 9.93 -15.47
CA LEU A 19 -9.47 9.89 -15.63
C LEU A 19 -8.99 8.67 -16.41
N SER A 20 -9.80 7.61 -16.49
CA SER A 20 -9.51 6.42 -17.30
C SER A 20 -9.47 6.71 -18.81
N LEU A 21 -10.09 7.82 -19.23
CA LEU A 21 -10.14 8.33 -20.60
C LEU A 21 -9.23 9.55 -20.82
N SER A 22 -8.52 10.00 -19.77
CA SER A 22 -7.60 11.13 -19.86
C SER A 22 -6.40 10.81 -20.77
N ARG A 23 -5.67 11.86 -21.15
CA ARG A 23 -4.43 11.73 -21.95
C ARG A 23 -3.39 10.81 -21.29
N ILE A 24 -3.36 10.77 -19.96
CA ILE A 24 -2.43 9.94 -19.17
C ILE A 24 -3.28 9.10 -18.20
N PRO A 25 -3.85 7.98 -18.66
CA PRO A 25 -4.87 7.27 -17.90
C PRO A 25 -4.29 6.23 -16.94
N PHE A 26 -2.98 5.98 -16.93
CA PHE A 26 -2.35 4.95 -16.11
C PHE A 26 -1.62 5.54 -14.90
N LYS A 27 -1.81 4.91 -13.74
CA LYS A 27 -1.04 5.19 -12.52
C LYS A 27 0.42 4.75 -12.69
N LYS A 28 1.33 5.34 -11.94
CA LYS A 28 2.68 4.79 -11.77
C LYS A 28 2.61 3.42 -11.08
N PRO A 29 3.41 2.42 -11.51
CA PRO A 29 3.50 1.15 -10.80
C PRO A 29 4.03 1.34 -9.37
N MET A 30 3.36 0.75 -8.39
CA MET A 30 3.74 0.85 -6.97
C MET A 30 3.96 -0.53 -6.36
N LEU A 31 5.07 -0.74 -5.67
CA LEU A 31 5.32 -1.97 -4.91
C LEU A 31 4.53 -1.94 -3.60
N MET A 32 3.71 -2.97 -3.36
CA MET A 32 2.88 -3.10 -2.17
C MET A 32 3.10 -4.46 -1.50
N ILE A 33 3.02 -4.50 -0.17
CA ILE A 33 2.96 -5.75 0.60
C ILE A 33 1.56 -6.37 0.41
N LYS A 34 1.50 -7.68 0.17
CA LYS A 34 0.23 -8.41 0.04
C LYS A 34 -0.41 -8.66 1.41
N PRO A 35 -1.75 -8.61 1.50
CA PRO A 35 -2.48 -9.11 2.66
C PRO A 35 -2.06 -10.54 3.04
N GLY A 36 -2.06 -10.85 4.33
CA GLY A 36 -1.55 -12.13 4.87
C GLY A 36 -0.04 -12.15 5.15
N SER A 37 0.69 -11.09 4.77
CA SER A 37 2.06 -10.88 5.25
C SER A 37 2.07 -10.54 6.73
N PHE A 38 3.10 -10.98 7.47
CA PHE A 38 3.25 -10.71 8.89
C PHE A 38 4.69 -10.35 9.27
N PHE A 39 4.82 -9.58 10.35
CA PHE A 39 6.09 -9.10 10.88
C PHE A 39 6.08 -9.20 12.39
N PHE A 40 7.12 -9.76 12.98
CA PHE A 40 7.35 -9.72 14.41
C PHE A 40 7.89 -8.35 14.81
N THR A 41 7.32 -7.76 15.85
CA THR A 41 7.73 -6.45 16.34
C THR A 41 7.63 -6.37 17.85
N GLU A 42 8.60 -5.71 18.47
CA GLU A 42 8.60 -5.44 19.92
C GLU A 42 7.62 -4.31 20.28
N LYS A 43 7.40 -3.38 19.34
CA LYS A 43 6.54 -2.22 19.54
C LYS A 43 5.55 -2.09 18.39
N GLN A 44 4.31 -2.44 18.68
CA GLN A 44 3.21 -2.25 17.74
C GLN A 44 2.95 -0.76 17.50
N LYS A 45 2.63 -0.41 16.25
CA LYS A 45 2.19 0.93 15.86
C LYS A 45 0.68 0.90 15.65
N GLU A 46 0.03 2.04 15.89
CA GLU A 46 -1.41 2.22 15.63
C GLU A 46 -1.76 1.96 14.16
N TYR A 47 -0.87 2.37 13.25
CA TYR A 47 -0.99 2.07 11.82
C TYR A 47 0.39 1.82 11.20
N TYR A 48 0.36 1.14 10.06
CA TYR A 48 1.52 0.89 9.22
C TYR A 48 1.26 1.42 7.82
N GLY A 49 2.33 1.63 7.04
CA GLY A 49 2.22 2.16 5.68
C GLY A 49 1.86 3.64 5.65
N ARG A 50 1.38 4.10 4.49
CA ARG A 50 1.01 5.51 4.25
C ARG A 50 0.10 5.64 3.03
N VAL A 51 -0.44 6.83 2.84
CA VAL A 51 -1.05 7.25 1.57
C VAL A 51 0.03 7.89 0.71
N THR A 52 -0.05 7.72 -0.61
CA THR A 52 0.81 8.46 -1.53
C THR A 52 0.55 9.96 -1.45
N VAL A 53 1.58 10.78 -1.62
CA VAL A 53 1.44 12.24 -1.70
C VAL A 53 1.10 12.70 -3.12
N ASP A 54 0.80 13.98 -3.28
CA ASP A 54 0.40 14.56 -4.54
C ASP A 54 1.38 14.26 -5.67
N GLY A 55 0.84 13.81 -6.81
CA GLY A 55 1.64 13.51 -8.01
C GLY A 55 2.45 12.21 -7.94
N GLU A 56 2.52 11.56 -6.79
CA GLU A 56 3.26 10.31 -6.62
C GLU A 56 2.59 9.14 -7.35
N ALA A 57 1.25 9.02 -7.27
CA ALA A 57 0.52 8.00 -8.01
C ALA A 57 0.33 8.37 -9.50
N SER A 58 0.22 9.67 -9.82
CA SER A 58 0.08 10.18 -11.19
C SER A 58 0.52 11.64 -11.28
N PRO A 59 1.61 11.97 -12.02
CA PRO A 59 2.03 13.36 -12.21
C PRO A 59 0.98 14.22 -12.91
N ALA A 60 0.20 13.62 -13.80
CA ALA A 60 -0.83 14.32 -14.58
C ALA A 60 -2.11 14.59 -13.78
N ASN A 61 -2.31 13.87 -12.66
CA ASN A 61 -3.48 13.99 -11.82
C ASN A 61 -3.00 14.02 -10.35
N PRO A 62 -2.42 15.14 -9.88
CA PRO A 62 -1.72 15.17 -8.59
C PRO A 62 -2.60 14.79 -7.40
N PHE A 63 -3.89 15.11 -7.46
CA PHE A 63 -4.87 14.77 -6.43
C PHE A 63 -5.19 13.27 -6.33
N ALA A 64 -4.82 12.46 -7.34
CA ALA A 64 -5.07 11.03 -7.31
C ALA A 64 -4.10 10.36 -6.34
N VAL A 65 -4.64 9.69 -5.32
CA VAL A 65 -3.86 9.02 -4.28
C VAL A 65 -4.12 7.51 -4.23
N GLN A 66 -3.17 6.79 -3.64
CA GLN A 66 -3.27 5.36 -3.35
C GLN A 66 -3.08 5.14 -1.84
N PHE A 67 -4.09 4.53 -1.23
CA PHE A 67 -4.02 4.10 0.16
C PHE A 67 -3.17 2.84 0.26
N GLY A 68 -2.05 2.94 0.98
CA GLY A 68 -1.16 1.84 1.34
C GLY A 68 -1.12 1.60 2.84
N ILE A 69 -2.19 1.95 3.56
CA ILE A 69 -2.36 1.73 5.00
C ILE A 69 -3.20 0.45 5.16
N PRO A 70 -2.61 -0.70 5.50
CA PRO A 70 -3.37 -1.92 5.71
C PRO A 70 -4.11 -1.87 7.05
N PHE A 71 -5.19 -2.64 7.13
CA PHE A 71 -5.78 -3.00 8.41
C PHE A 71 -4.91 -4.07 9.07
N THR A 72 -4.18 -3.70 10.13
CA THR A 72 -3.28 -4.61 10.83
C THR A 72 -4.03 -5.40 11.90
N LEU A 73 -3.89 -6.72 11.86
CA LEU A 73 -4.32 -7.61 12.93
C LEU A 73 -3.15 -7.86 13.88
N ASN A 74 -3.28 -7.37 15.12
CA ASN A 74 -2.26 -7.58 16.15
C ASN A 74 -2.56 -8.89 16.88
N PHE A 75 -1.72 -9.89 16.64
CA PHE A 75 -1.78 -11.17 17.36
C PHE A 75 -0.69 -11.19 18.42
N PHE A 76 -1.07 -11.56 19.64
CA PHE A 76 -0.12 -11.96 20.66
C PHE A 76 -0.01 -13.48 20.59
N SER A 77 1.18 -14.01 20.31
CA SER A 77 1.40 -15.44 20.51
C SER A 77 1.62 -15.67 22.01
N GLU A 78 0.54 -15.87 22.75
CA GLU A 78 0.61 -16.73 23.93
C GLU A 78 0.37 -18.16 23.42
N LEU A 79 1.36 -19.04 23.60
CA LEU A 79 1.38 -20.45 23.19
C LEU A 79 1.53 -20.77 21.68
N ILE A 80 2.72 -21.24 21.31
CA ILE A 80 2.90 -22.63 20.87
C ILE A 80 3.94 -23.26 21.80
#